data_AF-L8P560-F1
#
_entry.id   AF-L8P560-F1
#
_cell.length_a   1.000
_cell.length_b   1.000
_cell.length_c   1.000
_cell.angle_alpha   90.00
_cell.angle_beta   90.00
_cell.angle_gamma   90.00
#
_symmetry.space_group_name_H-M   'P 1'
#
loop_
_entity.id
_entity.type
_entity.pdbx_description
1 polymer ?
#
loop_
_entity_poly.entity_id
_entity_poly.type
_entity_poly.pdbx_seq_one_letter_code
_entity_poly.pdbx_strand_id
1 'polypeptide(L)'
;MTSPAKPHARRRALTGGLAALGLSSVMITTVGVPPASAATWPRPSSSQPVSSTINVSGVRDGGMVRYYGSGDLAGDGQEEGQDPIFKLAPGATLKNVIIGAPGADGIHCEGSCTLQNVWWEDVGEDAATFRGGSTYNVIGGGARKASDKVFQHNGPGTVNISNFAVSEFKTFYRSCGDCSTQHTRKVNLSNIEATGTGSTARLVGINVNRNDVATLRGITILNDAGRKVIPCQKYNNNTAVGTGPDSKNCLYSNSDITYR
;
A
#
# COMPACT_ATOMS: atom_id res chain seq x y z
N MET A 1 -85.03 22.05 -12.61
CA MET A 1 -84.54 21.81 -11.23
C MET A 1 -83.09 21.37 -11.31
N THR A 2 -82.20 22.25 -10.82
CA THR A 2 -80.80 22.04 -10.40
C THR A 2 -79.88 21.16 -11.26
N SER A 3 -79.08 21.81 -12.11
CA SER A 3 -77.71 21.36 -12.43
C SER A 3 -76.73 22.40 -11.88
N PRO A 4 -75.79 22.04 -10.98
CA PRO A 4 -74.67 22.91 -10.68
C PRO A 4 -73.46 22.52 -11.55
N ALA A 5 -72.96 23.50 -12.29
CA ALA A 5 -71.66 23.46 -12.95
C ALA A 5 -70.53 23.39 -11.90
N LYS A 6 -69.54 22.51 -12.12
CA LYS A 6 -68.28 22.50 -11.36
C LYS A 6 -67.20 23.29 -12.11
N PRO A 7 -66.45 24.19 -11.45
CA PRO A 7 -65.39 24.95 -12.11
C PRO A 7 -64.08 24.16 -12.23
N HIS A 8 -63.36 24.48 -13.31
CA HIS A 8 -62.03 23.99 -13.65
C HIS A 8 -60.95 24.45 -12.68
N ALA A 9 -60.00 23.56 -12.38
CA ALA A 9 -58.66 23.95 -11.93
C ALA A 9 -57.59 23.23 -12.77
N ARG A 10 -56.84 24.04 -13.53
CA ARG A 10 -55.69 23.67 -14.36
C ARG A 10 -54.61 22.98 -13.53
N ARG A 11 -54.23 21.75 -13.88
CA ARG A 11 -52.97 21.16 -13.41
C ARG A 11 -51.83 21.66 -14.29
N ARG A 12 -50.97 22.50 -13.72
CA ARG A 12 -49.68 22.89 -14.30
C ARG A 12 -48.77 21.65 -14.35
N ALA A 13 -48.27 21.34 -15.55
CA ALA A 13 -47.11 20.51 -15.75
C ALA A 13 -45.85 21.29 -15.33
N LEU A 14 -44.94 20.66 -14.59
CA LEU A 14 -43.54 21.04 -14.38
C LEU A 14 -42.84 19.87 -13.67
N THR A 15 -42.41 18.87 -14.45
CA THR A 15 -41.37 17.92 -14.03
C THR A 15 -40.19 18.14 -14.95
N GLY A 16 -39.36 19.12 -14.59
CA GLY A 16 -38.11 19.43 -15.25
C GLY A 16 -36.95 18.69 -14.59
N GLY A 17 -36.04 18.18 -15.43
CA GLY A 17 -34.62 18.05 -15.11
C GLY A 17 -34.17 16.74 -14.47
N LEU A 18 -33.90 15.72 -15.30
CA LEU A 18 -32.90 14.71 -14.97
C LEU A 18 -31.54 15.39 -14.80
N ALA A 19 -31.08 15.52 -13.56
CA ALA A 19 -29.69 15.89 -13.29
C ALA A 19 -28.81 14.67 -13.59
N ALA A 20 -28.20 14.65 -14.78
CA ALA A 20 -27.15 13.71 -15.11
C ALA A 20 -25.90 14.08 -14.29
N LEU A 21 -25.68 13.36 -13.18
CA LEU A 21 -24.42 13.36 -12.45
C LEU A 21 -23.35 12.76 -13.36
N GLY A 22 -22.56 13.62 -13.99
CA GLY A 22 -21.34 13.24 -14.70
C GLY A 22 -20.34 12.67 -13.70
N LEU A 23 -20.32 11.34 -13.56
CA LEU A 23 -19.19 10.63 -12.96
C LEU A 23 -18.01 10.77 -13.92
N SER A 24 -17.14 11.74 -13.67
CA SER A 24 -15.81 11.78 -14.25
C SER A 24 -14.97 10.66 -13.61
N SER A 25 -15.15 9.44 -14.09
CA SER A 25 -14.23 8.34 -13.83
C SER A 25 -12.93 8.65 -14.57
N VAL A 26 -11.93 9.16 -13.85
CA VAL A 26 -10.54 9.11 -14.32
C VAL A 26 -10.16 7.63 -14.36
N MET A 27 -10.35 6.98 -15.51
CA MET A 27 -9.72 5.70 -15.77
C MET A 27 -8.21 5.94 -15.83
N ILE A 28 -7.51 5.57 -14.76
CA ILE A 28 -6.07 5.35 -14.82
C ILE A 28 -5.89 4.16 -15.76
N THR A 29 -5.41 4.44 -16.97
CA THR A 29 -5.00 3.41 -17.92
C THR A 29 -3.78 2.70 -17.34
N THR A 30 -4.00 1.53 -16.73
CA THR A 30 -2.96 0.59 -16.33
C THR A 30 -2.36 -0.03 -17.58
N VAL A 31 -1.61 0.75 -18.35
CA VAL A 31 -0.86 0.24 -19.50
C VAL A 31 0.26 -0.65 -18.97
N GLY A 32 0.02 -1.97 -19.02
CA GLY A 32 1.03 -2.99 -19.32
C GLY A 32 2.22 -3.13 -18.36
N VAL A 33 2.07 -2.88 -17.06
CA VAL A 33 3.10 -3.33 -16.10
C VAL A 33 3.03 -4.86 -16.04
N PRO A 34 4.07 -5.61 -16.47
CA PRO A 34 4.07 -7.06 -16.37
C PRO A 34 3.91 -7.47 -14.89
N PRO A 35 3.27 -8.61 -14.59
CA PRO A 35 3.17 -9.08 -13.23
C PRO A 35 4.58 -9.23 -12.64
N ALA A 36 4.88 -8.52 -11.56
CA ALA A 36 6.17 -8.68 -10.89
C ALA A 36 6.20 -10.04 -10.21
N SER A 37 7.23 -10.82 -10.50
CA SER A 37 7.58 -12.04 -9.78
C SER A 37 8.95 -11.86 -9.16
N ALA A 38 9.21 -12.57 -8.06
CA ALA A 38 10.53 -12.67 -7.43
C ALA A 38 11.63 -13.07 -8.45
N ALA A 39 11.26 -13.70 -9.57
CA ALA A 39 12.16 -14.13 -10.64
C ALA A 39 12.67 -13.00 -11.56
N THR A 40 12.10 -11.79 -11.54
CA THR A 40 12.40 -10.71 -12.51
C THR A 40 12.98 -9.46 -11.86
N TRP A 41 13.91 -9.63 -10.90
CA TRP A 41 14.55 -8.47 -10.28
C TRP A 41 15.31 -7.64 -11.33
N PRO A 42 15.08 -6.33 -11.40
CA PRO A 42 15.66 -5.50 -12.45
C PRO A 42 17.15 -5.28 -12.23
N ARG A 43 17.89 -5.14 -13.33
CA ARG A 43 19.26 -4.62 -13.30
C ARG A 43 19.20 -3.09 -13.26
N PRO A 44 19.97 -2.43 -12.38
CA PRO A 44 20.02 -0.97 -12.36
C PRO A 44 20.66 -0.42 -13.64
N SER A 45 20.14 0.71 -14.13
CA SER A 45 20.72 1.43 -15.27
C SER A 45 21.98 2.21 -14.87
N SER A 46 22.00 2.73 -13.65
CA SER A 46 23.18 3.32 -12.99
C SER A 46 22.99 3.28 -11.46
N SER A 47 23.93 3.83 -10.70
CA SER A 47 23.82 3.94 -9.24
C SER A 47 24.15 5.36 -8.78
N GLN A 48 23.42 5.84 -7.78
CA GLN A 48 23.52 7.17 -7.22
C GLN A 48 23.54 7.10 -5.68
N PRO A 49 24.65 7.49 -5.02
CA PRO A 49 24.63 7.69 -3.57
C PRO A 49 23.76 8.90 -3.22
N VAL A 50 23.06 8.80 -2.10
CA VAL A 50 22.15 9.84 -1.59
C VAL A 50 22.62 10.23 -0.20
N SER A 51 23.19 11.43 -0.06
CA SER A 51 23.67 11.95 1.22
C SER A 51 22.61 12.71 2.00
N SER A 52 21.49 13.04 1.36
CA SER A 52 20.36 13.77 1.94
C SER A 52 19.08 13.47 1.17
N THR A 53 17.94 13.49 1.85
CA THR A 53 16.62 13.16 1.31
C THR A 53 16.29 13.86 -0.01
N ILE A 54 15.85 13.09 -1.00
CA ILE A 54 15.38 13.62 -2.28
C ILE A 54 13.89 13.95 -2.16
N ASN A 55 13.55 15.23 -2.19
CA ASN A 55 12.16 15.67 -2.21
C ASN A 55 11.56 15.51 -3.63
N VAL A 56 10.37 14.92 -3.70
CA VAL A 56 9.65 14.66 -4.96
C VAL A 56 8.28 15.31 -4.93
N SER A 57 8.01 16.16 -5.90
CA SER A 57 6.69 16.69 -6.22
C SER A 57 6.33 16.31 -7.67
N GLY A 58 5.03 16.18 -7.96
CA GLY A 58 4.59 15.73 -9.28
C GLY A 58 5.06 14.31 -9.60
N VAL A 59 5.50 14.07 -10.83
CA VAL A 59 5.96 12.74 -11.29
C VAL A 59 7.48 12.74 -11.41
N ARG A 60 8.14 11.76 -10.79
CA ARG A 60 9.55 11.46 -10.98
C ARG A 60 9.72 10.04 -11.52
N ASP A 61 10.30 9.94 -12.71
CA ASP A 61 10.77 8.68 -13.29
C ASP A 61 12.26 8.53 -13.02
N GLY A 62 12.65 7.47 -12.30
CA GLY A 62 14.02 7.17 -11.95
C GLY A 62 14.78 6.40 -13.03
N GLY A 63 14.13 5.95 -14.11
CA GLY A 63 14.81 5.23 -15.21
C GLY A 63 15.54 3.96 -14.77
N MET A 64 15.06 3.29 -13.71
CA MET A 64 15.70 2.15 -13.04
C MET A 64 17.09 2.45 -12.46
N VAL A 65 17.34 3.69 -12.06
CA VAL A 65 18.53 4.05 -11.27
C VAL A 65 18.43 3.44 -9.87
N ARG A 66 19.55 2.90 -9.37
CA ARG A 66 19.72 2.51 -7.97
C ARG A 66 20.12 3.71 -7.12
N TYR A 67 19.33 4.00 -6.11
CA TYR A 67 19.63 4.98 -5.07
C TYR A 67 19.98 4.25 -3.78
N TYR A 68 20.99 4.71 -3.06
CA TYR A 68 21.37 4.12 -1.77
C TYR A 68 21.90 5.21 -0.84
N GLY A 69 21.69 5.00 0.46
CA GLY A 69 22.12 5.92 1.50
C GLY A 69 23.63 6.09 1.56
N SER A 70 24.07 7.31 1.87
CA SER A 70 25.47 7.67 2.11
C SER A 70 25.50 8.84 3.10
N GLY A 71 26.65 9.12 3.71
CA GLY A 71 26.74 10.22 4.70
C GLY A 71 25.70 10.06 5.81
N ASP A 72 24.87 11.07 6.03
CA ASP A 72 23.83 11.09 7.07
C ASP A 72 22.73 10.03 6.85
N LEU A 73 22.57 9.54 5.61
CA LEU A 73 21.62 8.47 5.27
C LEU A 73 22.29 7.09 5.20
N ALA A 74 23.55 6.95 5.62
CA ALA A 74 24.25 5.67 5.55
C ALA A 74 23.77 4.65 6.60
N GLY A 75 22.82 5.01 7.46
CA GLY A 75 22.19 4.09 8.41
C GLY A 75 21.41 2.97 7.72
N ASP A 76 21.55 1.76 8.25
CA ASP A 76 20.83 0.55 7.84
C ASP A 76 20.17 -0.18 9.03
N GLY A 77 20.12 0.48 10.19
CA GLY A 77 19.55 -0.08 11.41
C GLY A 77 18.03 0.13 11.51
N GLN A 78 17.48 -0.20 12.68
CA GLN A 78 16.05 -0.12 12.99
C GLN A 78 15.75 1.01 13.97
N GLU A 79 16.63 2.01 14.05
CA GLU A 79 16.45 3.19 14.89
C GLU A 79 15.31 4.04 14.35
N GLU A 80 14.38 4.44 15.24
CA GLU A 80 13.27 5.30 14.84
C GLU A 80 13.75 6.70 14.42
N GLY A 81 13.15 7.24 13.35
CA GLY A 81 13.31 8.64 12.96
C GLY A 81 14.46 8.89 12.01
N GLN A 82 14.95 7.86 11.32
CA GLN A 82 15.88 8.01 10.21
C GLN A 82 15.21 8.78 9.06
N ASP A 83 16.00 9.51 8.29
CA ASP A 83 15.51 10.21 7.12
C ASP A 83 15.36 9.24 5.92
N PRO A 84 14.33 9.41 5.07
CA PRO A 84 14.12 8.53 3.92
C PRO A 84 15.03 8.92 2.74
N ILE A 85 15.29 7.98 1.83
CA ILE A 85 15.92 8.28 0.54
C ILE A 85 15.06 9.24 -0.27
N PHE A 86 13.74 9.00 -0.30
CA PHE A 86 12.78 9.85 -1.00
C PHE A 86 11.66 10.32 -0.08
N LYS A 87 11.33 11.61 -0.14
CA LYS A 87 10.16 12.20 0.52
C LYS A 87 9.20 12.75 -0.54
N LEU A 88 8.02 12.15 -0.64
CA LEU A 88 7.01 12.47 -1.65
C LEU A 88 5.97 13.43 -1.06
N ALA A 89 5.79 14.56 -1.74
CA ALA A 89 4.70 15.49 -1.47
C ALA A 89 3.33 14.87 -1.82
N PRO A 90 2.23 15.39 -1.26
CA PRO A 90 0.89 14.96 -1.64
C PRO A 90 0.65 15.00 -3.15
N GLY A 91 0.14 13.91 -3.70
CA GLY A 91 -0.12 13.71 -5.13
C GLY A 91 1.09 13.22 -5.95
N ALA A 92 2.27 13.08 -5.34
CA ALA A 92 3.46 12.71 -6.09
C ALA A 92 3.46 11.24 -6.55
N THR A 93 4.12 10.99 -7.67
CA THR A 93 4.39 9.64 -8.21
C THR A 93 5.89 9.45 -8.35
N LEU A 94 6.42 8.38 -7.74
CA LEU A 94 7.76 7.90 -7.99
C LEU A 94 7.66 6.59 -8.79
N LYS A 95 8.39 6.51 -9.90
CA LYS A 95 8.40 5.29 -10.73
C LYS A 95 9.76 4.88 -11.22
N ASN A 96 9.93 3.59 -11.47
CA ASN A 96 11.14 2.98 -12.03
C ASN A 96 12.38 3.33 -11.20
N VAL A 97 12.39 2.93 -9.94
CA VAL A 97 13.47 3.21 -8.99
C VAL A 97 13.90 1.92 -8.33
N ILE A 98 15.21 1.79 -8.08
CA ILE A 98 15.76 0.75 -7.21
C ILE A 98 16.33 1.45 -5.96
N ILE A 99 16.03 0.93 -4.79
CA ILE A 99 16.63 1.31 -3.51
C ILE A 99 17.60 0.19 -3.13
N GLY A 100 18.89 0.53 -3.03
CA GLY A 100 19.96 -0.37 -2.61
C GLY A 100 20.21 -0.28 -1.11
N ALA A 101 21.26 -0.97 -0.64
CA ALA A 101 21.76 -0.88 0.73
C ALA A 101 22.91 0.14 0.83
N PRO A 102 22.97 0.98 1.88
CA PRO A 102 21.96 1.20 2.93
C PRO A 102 20.64 1.75 2.38
N GLY A 103 19.51 1.25 2.88
CA GLY A 103 18.18 1.65 2.44
C GLY A 103 17.61 2.88 3.16
N ALA A 104 18.26 3.35 4.24
CA ALA A 104 17.75 4.35 5.18
C ALA A 104 16.31 4.04 5.62
N ASP A 105 15.48 5.05 5.91
CA ASP A 105 14.04 4.86 6.14
C ASP A 105 13.21 4.85 4.83
N GLY A 106 13.81 4.28 3.77
CA GLY A 106 13.14 4.00 2.51
C GLY A 106 12.51 5.23 1.84
N ILE A 107 11.18 5.23 1.75
CA ILE A 107 10.38 6.24 1.06
C ILE A 107 9.23 6.74 1.95
N HIS A 108 9.13 8.05 2.15
CA HIS A 108 8.00 8.64 2.87
C HIS A 108 6.97 9.22 1.91
N CYS A 109 5.70 8.88 2.10
CA CYS A 109 4.57 9.54 1.47
C CYS A 109 3.87 10.47 2.47
N GLU A 110 4.09 11.77 2.33
CA GLU A 110 3.52 12.80 3.21
C GLU A 110 2.03 13.10 2.91
N GLY A 111 1.54 12.61 1.77
CA GLY A 111 0.16 12.66 1.33
C GLY A 111 -0.18 11.42 0.48
N SER A 112 -1.36 11.42 -0.14
CA SER A 112 -1.71 10.42 -1.16
C SER A 112 -0.59 10.35 -2.20
N CYS A 113 -0.01 9.18 -2.47
CA CYS A 113 1.14 9.03 -3.36
C CYS A 113 1.01 7.78 -4.24
N THR A 114 1.81 7.70 -5.30
CA THR A 114 1.94 6.48 -6.10
C THR A 114 3.41 6.04 -6.19
N LEU A 115 3.68 4.80 -5.81
CA LEU A 115 4.94 4.11 -6.01
C LEU A 115 4.71 3.08 -7.12
N GLN A 116 5.35 3.24 -8.27
CA GLN A 116 5.15 2.38 -9.43
C GLN A 116 6.45 1.74 -9.89
N ASN A 117 6.52 0.41 -9.90
CA ASN A 117 7.72 -0.32 -10.32
C ASN A 117 8.96 0.14 -9.50
N VAL A 118 8.83 0.13 -8.17
CA VAL A 118 9.90 0.48 -7.22
C VAL A 118 10.40 -0.79 -6.53
N TRP A 119 11.71 -0.92 -6.41
CA TRP A 119 12.37 -2.15 -5.99
C TRP A 119 13.34 -1.90 -4.84
N TRP A 120 13.23 -2.64 -3.72
CA TRP A 120 14.12 -2.53 -2.56
C TRP A 120 14.97 -3.79 -2.42
N GLU A 121 16.28 -3.67 -2.68
CA GLU A 121 17.22 -4.80 -2.65
C GLU A 121 17.51 -5.28 -1.24
N ASP A 122 17.51 -4.34 -0.29
CA ASP A 122 17.67 -4.53 1.14
C ASP A 122 16.85 -3.44 1.81
N VAL A 123 15.81 -3.82 2.55
CA VAL A 123 15.00 -2.84 3.27
C VAL A 123 15.79 -2.38 4.50
N GLY A 124 15.92 -1.05 4.67
CA GLY A 124 16.51 -0.45 5.86
C GLY A 124 15.54 -0.53 7.04
N GLU A 125 15.09 0.61 7.57
CA GLU A 125 14.05 0.64 8.62
C GLU A 125 12.72 0.10 8.07
N ASP A 126 12.09 0.85 7.17
CA ASP A 126 10.94 0.44 6.39
C ASP A 126 11.22 0.64 4.87
N ALA A 127 10.51 -0.08 3.99
CA ALA A 127 10.63 0.16 2.54
C ALA A 127 9.87 1.44 2.15
N ALA A 128 8.64 1.60 2.66
CA ALA A 128 7.92 2.85 2.57
C ALA A 128 6.97 3.09 3.74
N THR A 129 6.83 4.36 4.10
CA THR A 129 6.02 4.84 5.21
C THR A 129 4.95 5.81 4.71
N PHE A 130 3.68 5.46 4.94
CA PHE A 130 2.51 6.25 4.52
C PHE A 130 2.03 7.13 5.68
N ARG A 131 2.15 8.46 5.57
CA ARG A 131 2.02 9.39 6.70
C ARG A 131 0.79 10.31 6.63
N GLY A 132 0.23 10.55 5.43
CA GLY A 132 -0.92 11.45 5.28
C GLY A 132 -1.71 11.22 3.99
N GLY A 133 -2.95 11.73 3.92
CA GLY A 133 -3.79 11.61 2.73
C GLY A 133 -4.90 10.56 2.86
N SER A 134 -5.44 10.13 1.73
CA SER A 134 -6.62 9.25 1.69
C SER A 134 -6.37 7.94 0.95
N THR A 135 -5.49 7.95 -0.04
CA THR A 135 -5.20 6.78 -0.89
C THR A 135 -3.73 6.77 -1.29
N TYR A 136 -3.07 5.63 -1.12
CA TYR A 136 -1.71 5.37 -1.58
C TYR A 136 -1.75 4.16 -2.50
N ASN A 137 -0.97 4.21 -3.59
CA ASN A 137 -0.90 3.12 -4.55
C ASN A 137 0.53 2.61 -4.67
N VAL A 138 0.71 1.30 -4.51
CA VAL A 138 1.94 0.58 -4.80
C VAL A 138 1.62 -0.38 -5.94
N ILE A 139 2.24 -0.16 -7.10
CA ILE A 139 1.88 -0.84 -8.36
C ILE A 139 3.14 -1.44 -8.97
N GLY A 140 3.25 -2.77 -8.97
CA GLY A 140 4.47 -3.43 -9.41
C GLY A 140 5.59 -3.32 -8.38
N GLY A 141 6.76 -3.87 -8.71
CA GLY A 141 7.95 -3.75 -7.87
C GLY A 141 8.17 -4.94 -6.94
N GLY A 142 9.14 -4.78 -6.05
CA GLY A 142 9.43 -5.82 -5.06
C GLY A 142 10.32 -5.35 -3.92
N ALA A 143 10.36 -6.09 -2.82
CA ALA A 143 11.21 -5.80 -1.67
C ALA A 143 11.81 -7.08 -1.10
N ARG A 144 13.03 -6.99 -0.58
CA ARG A 144 13.71 -8.12 0.07
C ARG A 144 14.33 -7.71 1.40
N LYS A 145 14.55 -8.70 2.26
CA LYS A 145 15.31 -8.58 3.51
C LYS A 145 14.75 -7.51 4.47
N ALA A 146 13.43 -7.52 4.68
CA ALA A 146 12.80 -6.63 5.64
C ALA A 146 12.89 -7.23 7.05
N SER A 147 13.84 -6.70 7.83
CA SER A 147 14.11 -7.12 9.22
C SER A 147 12.93 -6.90 10.17
N ASP A 148 12.08 -5.91 9.88
CA ASP A 148 10.82 -5.69 10.59
C ASP A 148 9.63 -5.53 9.63
N LYS A 149 9.49 -4.36 8.98
CA LYS A 149 8.32 -4.04 8.14
C LYS A 149 8.74 -3.61 6.74
N VAL A 150 7.99 -4.04 5.73
CA VAL A 150 8.15 -3.51 4.36
C VAL A 150 7.35 -2.22 4.25
N PHE A 151 6.06 -2.26 4.57
CA PHE A 151 5.17 -1.11 4.47
C PHE A 151 4.59 -0.72 5.83
N GLN A 152 4.94 0.48 6.28
CA GLN A 152 4.41 1.08 7.49
C GLN A 152 3.30 2.08 7.16
N HIS A 153 2.15 1.96 7.82
CA HIS A 153 1.01 2.87 7.62
C HIS A 153 0.71 3.64 8.91
N ASN A 154 1.19 4.88 8.94
CA ASN A 154 1.07 5.82 10.06
C ASN A 154 -0.13 6.75 9.89
N GLY A 155 -0.36 7.25 8.67
CA GLY A 155 -1.45 8.17 8.35
C GLY A 155 -2.82 7.50 8.26
N PRO A 156 -3.87 8.26 7.92
CA PRO A 156 -5.17 7.72 7.55
C PRO A 156 -5.15 7.20 6.11
N GLY A 157 -6.26 6.55 5.74
CA GLY A 157 -6.58 6.24 4.35
C GLY A 157 -6.47 4.76 4.00
N THR A 158 -6.33 4.51 2.70
CA THR A 158 -6.26 3.17 2.12
C THR A 158 -4.96 3.00 1.34
N VAL A 159 -4.21 1.94 1.63
CA VAL A 159 -3.05 1.53 0.83
C VAL A 159 -3.49 0.41 -0.11
N ASN A 160 -3.33 0.62 -1.42
CA ASN A 160 -3.58 -0.40 -2.43
C ASN A 160 -2.23 -0.91 -2.94
N ILE A 161 -1.97 -2.21 -2.82
CA ILE A 161 -0.73 -2.84 -3.26
C ILE A 161 -1.09 -3.92 -4.27
N SER A 162 -0.50 -3.82 -5.45
CA SER A 162 -0.78 -4.74 -6.55
C SER A 162 0.46 -5.18 -7.30
N ASN A 163 0.46 -6.44 -7.74
CA ASN A 163 1.52 -7.01 -8.59
C ASN A 163 2.90 -6.89 -7.94
N PHE A 164 3.05 -7.26 -6.67
CA PHE A 164 4.27 -7.02 -5.90
C PHE A 164 4.92 -8.34 -5.47
N ALA A 165 6.26 -8.41 -5.54
CA ALA A 165 7.03 -9.55 -5.06
C ALA A 165 7.79 -9.21 -3.77
N VAL A 166 7.60 -9.98 -2.71
CA VAL A 166 8.29 -9.78 -1.43
C VAL A 166 9.00 -11.05 -0.96
N SER A 167 10.26 -10.94 -0.53
CA SER A 167 10.99 -12.08 0.06
C SER A 167 11.72 -11.69 1.35
N GLU A 168 11.96 -12.67 2.22
CA GLU A 168 12.76 -12.49 3.44
C GLU A 168 12.21 -11.35 4.33
N PHE A 169 10.90 -11.35 4.57
CA PHE A 169 10.22 -10.35 5.40
C PHE A 169 9.67 -10.94 6.71
N LYS A 170 9.54 -10.11 7.74
CA LYS A 170 8.73 -10.40 8.94
C LYS A 170 7.30 -9.86 8.80
N THR A 171 7.13 -8.59 8.43
CA THR A 171 5.80 -7.98 8.25
C THR A 171 5.73 -7.25 6.91
N PHE A 172 4.87 -7.70 6.00
CA PHE A 172 4.78 -7.04 4.69
C PHE A 172 4.02 -5.69 4.79
N TYR A 173 2.91 -5.65 5.52
CA TYR A 173 2.21 -4.39 5.81
C TYR A 173 1.81 -4.32 7.28
N ARG A 174 2.00 -3.16 7.90
CA ARG A 174 1.58 -2.91 9.29
C ARG A 174 0.83 -1.59 9.42
N SER A 175 -0.37 -1.66 9.98
CA SER A 175 -1.06 -0.47 10.54
C SER A 175 -0.40 -0.10 11.86
N CYS A 176 0.03 1.15 12.03
CA CYS A 176 0.73 1.59 13.24
C CYS A 176 -0.12 1.36 14.51
N GLY A 177 0.44 0.67 15.52
CA GLY A 177 -0.28 0.28 16.74
C GLY A 177 -0.23 1.32 17.87
N ASP A 178 0.74 2.21 17.86
CA ASP A 178 1.11 3.11 18.95
C ASP A 178 1.46 4.54 18.50
N CYS A 179 1.27 4.85 17.21
CA CYS A 179 1.32 6.23 16.71
C CYS A 179 0.48 7.16 17.60
N SER A 180 1.03 8.33 17.89
CA SER A 180 0.41 9.36 18.74
C SER A 180 -1.00 9.74 18.28
N THR A 181 -1.18 9.83 16.95
CA THR A 181 -2.50 9.93 16.33
C THR A 181 -2.89 8.58 15.73
N GLN A 182 -4.04 8.06 16.15
CA GLN A 182 -4.59 6.80 15.67
C GLN A 182 -5.65 7.02 14.60
N HIS A 183 -5.68 6.14 13.61
CA HIS A 183 -6.62 6.18 12.50
C HIS A 183 -7.25 4.81 12.26
N THR A 184 -8.43 4.79 11.65
CA THR A 184 -8.91 3.62 10.92
C THR A 184 -8.16 3.55 9.59
N ARG A 185 -7.48 2.44 9.34
CA ARG A 185 -6.64 2.24 8.15
C ARG A 185 -7.13 1.05 7.36
N LYS A 186 -6.97 1.14 6.03
CA LYS A 186 -7.32 0.05 5.12
C LYS A 186 -6.13 -0.36 4.28
N VAL A 187 -6.06 -1.64 3.95
CA VAL A 187 -5.10 -2.18 2.98
C VAL A 187 -5.80 -3.13 2.04
N ASN A 188 -5.50 -3.02 0.75
CA ASN A 188 -5.94 -3.95 -0.27
C ASN A 188 -4.71 -4.54 -0.95
N LEU A 189 -4.56 -5.86 -0.85
CA LEU A 189 -3.52 -6.63 -1.52
C LEU A 189 -4.12 -7.38 -2.70
N SER A 190 -3.53 -7.24 -3.88
CA SER A 190 -3.93 -7.97 -5.09
C SER A 190 -2.72 -8.49 -5.86
N ASN A 191 -2.71 -9.78 -6.21
CA ASN A 191 -1.61 -10.38 -6.96
C ASN A 191 -0.24 -10.17 -6.28
N ILE A 192 -0.06 -10.76 -5.10
CA ILE A 192 1.17 -10.66 -4.32
C ILE A 192 1.88 -12.01 -4.35
N GLU A 193 3.17 -12.02 -4.67
CA GLU A 193 4.04 -13.19 -4.54
C GLU A 193 4.95 -13.00 -3.31
N ALA A 194 4.90 -13.94 -2.36
CA ALA A 194 5.53 -13.78 -1.07
C ALA A 194 6.39 -15.00 -0.68
N THR A 195 7.63 -14.77 -0.25
CA THR A 195 8.47 -15.77 0.43
C THR A 195 8.81 -15.26 1.85
N GLY A 196 8.10 -15.77 2.86
CA GLY A 196 8.27 -15.30 4.24
C GLY A 196 9.40 -15.98 5.01
N THR A 197 9.79 -15.40 6.14
CA THR A 197 10.78 -15.95 7.11
C THR A 197 10.21 -17.04 8.03
N GLY A 198 9.24 -17.84 7.56
CA GLY A 198 8.57 -18.87 8.36
C GLY A 198 7.50 -18.32 9.30
N SER A 199 7.41 -18.84 10.53
CA SER A 199 6.29 -18.57 11.46
C SER A 199 6.25 -17.16 12.03
N THR A 200 7.31 -16.37 11.82
CA THR A 200 7.34 -14.95 12.17
C THR A 200 6.78 -14.07 11.06
N ALA A 201 6.61 -14.58 9.85
CA ALA A 201 6.19 -13.81 8.69
C ALA A 201 4.67 -13.60 8.68
N ARG A 202 4.24 -12.36 8.42
CA ARG A 202 2.83 -12.00 8.27
C ARG A 202 2.62 -11.04 7.11
N LEU A 203 1.61 -11.28 6.27
CA LEU A 203 1.34 -10.41 5.10
C LEU A 203 0.73 -9.08 5.53
N VAL A 204 -0.23 -9.09 6.44
CA VAL A 204 -0.78 -7.86 7.03
C VAL A 204 -0.89 -7.97 8.55
N GLY A 205 -0.61 -6.86 9.23
CA GLY A 205 -0.91 -6.64 10.65
C GLY A 205 -1.87 -5.45 10.83
N ILE A 206 -3.09 -5.72 11.27
CA ILE A 206 -4.16 -4.70 11.40
C ILE A 206 -4.68 -4.56 12.83
N ASN A 207 -5.13 -3.35 13.21
CA ASN A 207 -5.66 -3.05 14.54
C ASN A 207 -7.19 -3.14 14.55
N VAL A 208 -7.74 -4.23 15.08
CA VAL A 208 -9.20 -4.48 15.04
C VAL A 208 -9.98 -3.54 15.98
N ASN A 209 -9.36 -3.11 17.09
CA ASN A 209 -9.88 -2.05 17.96
C ASN A 209 -9.92 -0.66 17.29
N ARG A 210 -9.30 -0.50 16.11
CA ARG A 210 -9.38 0.72 15.28
C ARG A 210 -10.27 0.54 14.06
N ASN A 211 -10.95 -0.61 13.96
CA ASN A 211 -11.76 -1.00 12.81
C ASN A 211 -10.96 -1.07 11.50
N ASP A 212 -9.67 -1.38 11.58
CA ASP A 212 -8.84 -1.55 10.38
C ASP A 212 -9.35 -2.70 9.51
N VAL A 213 -9.21 -2.57 8.20
CA VAL A 213 -9.65 -3.58 7.24
C VAL A 213 -8.53 -3.94 6.27
N ALA A 214 -8.26 -5.23 6.13
CA ALA A 214 -7.41 -5.79 5.10
C ALA A 214 -8.22 -6.65 4.13
N THR A 215 -8.04 -6.43 2.83
CA THR A 215 -8.59 -7.27 1.77
C THR A 215 -7.44 -7.95 1.04
N LEU A 216 -7.46 -9.28 0.92
CA LEU A 216 -6.42 -10.05 0.23
C LEU A 216 -7.04 -10.81 -0.94
N ARG A 217 -6.48 -10.65 -2.15
CA ARG A 217 -6.90 -11.35 -3.37
C ARG A 217 -5.68 -11.81 -4.16
N GLY A 218 -5.69 -13.04 -4.67
CA GLY A 218 -4.63 -13.57 -5.52
C GLY A 218 -3.24 -13.55 -4.88
N ILE A 219 -3.14 -14.06 -3.65
CA ILE A 219 -1.88 -14.16 -2.93
C ILE A 219 -1.24 -15.51 -3.25
N THR A 220 0.04 -15.51 -3.62
CA THR A 220 0.85 -16.72 -3.79
C THR A 220 1.98 -16.70 -2.76
N ILE A 221 1.97 -17.66 -1.84
CA ILE A 221 3.02 -17.85 -0.83
C ILE A 221 3.90 -19.01 -1.29
N LEU A 222 5.16 -18.72 -1.54
CA LEU A 222 6.15 -19.67 -2.04
C LEU A 222 6.93 -20.31 -0.89
N ASN A 223 7.36 -21.55 -1.10
CA ASN A 223 8.22 -22.31 -0.20
C ASN A 223 7.67 -22.45 1.23
N ASP A 224 6.34 -22.51 1.36
CA ASP A 224 5.65 -22.56 2.65
C ASP A 224 4.60 -23.68 2.70
N ALA A 225 5.03 -24.91 2.38
CA ALA A 225 4.18 -26.10 2.47
C ALA A 225 3.57 -26.29 3.88
N GLY A 226 4.27 -25.82 4.92
CA GLY A 226 3.83 -25.83 6.31
C GLY A 226 2.83 -24.72 6.67
N ARG A 227 2.49 -23.82 5.73
CA ARG A 227 1.55 -22.69 5.92
C ARG A 227 1.90 -21.85 7.16
N LYS A 228 3.18 -21.55 7.33
CA LYS A 228 3.73 -20.81 8.47
C LYS A 228 3.53 -19.30 8.32
N VAL A 229 3.48 -18.79 7.09
CA VAL A 229 3.21 -17.37 6.83
C VAL A 229 1.77 -17.07 7.22
N ILE A 230 1.57 -16.06 8.06
CA ILE A 230 0.26 -15.63 8.55
C ILE A 230 -0.33 -14.63 7.55
N PRO A 231 -1.42 -14.94 6.81
CA PRO A 231 -1.93 -13.98 5.84
C PRO A 231 -2.51 -12.72 6.47
N CYS A 232 -3.17 -12.83 7.63
CA CYS A 232 -3.70 -11.67 8.36
C CYS A 232 -3.52 -11.86 9.87
N GLN A 233 -2.72 -11.00 10.48
CA GLN A 233 -2.52 -10.92 11.93
C GLN A 233 -3.34 -9.75 12.50
N LYS A 234 -4.12 -10.03 13.54
CA LYS A 234 -4.99 -9.07 14.22
C LYS A 234 -4.33 -8.60 15.50
N TYR A 235 -4.46 -7.30 15.75
CA TYR A 235 -3.92 -6.63 16.93
C TYR A 235 -4.97 -5.75 17.61
N ASN A 236 -4.79 -5.51 18.90
CA ASN A 236 -5.27 -4.32 19.59
C ASN A 236 -4.03 -3.47 19.92
N ASN A 237 -3.82 -2.40 19.16
CA ASN A 237 -2.56 -1.64 19.18
C ASN A 237 -1.37 -2.57 18.88
N ASN A 238 -0.48 -2.84 19.84
CA ASN A 238 0.66 -3.75 19.66
C ASN A 238 0.43 -5.16 20.21
N THR A 239 -0.71 -5.43 20.83
CA THR A 239 -1.03 -6.74 21.41
C THR A 239 -1.71 -7.62 20.37
N ALA A 240 -1.14 -8.79 20.06
CA ALA A 240 -1.77 -9.75 19.15
C ALA A 240 -3.05 -10.33 19.78
N VAL A 241 -4.14 -10.38 19.00
CA VAL A 241 -5.46 -10.86 19.48
C VAL A 241 -6.08 -11.93 18.59
N GLY A 242 -5.43 -12.30 17.49
CA GLY A 242 -5.89 -13.39 16.63
C GLY A 242 -5.28 -13.34 15.24
N THR A 243 -5.63 -14.31 14.41
CA THR A 243 -5.17 -14.41 13.01
C THR A 243 -6.33 -14.86 12.11
N GLY A 244 -6.08 -14.93 10.81
CA GLY A 244 -6.99 -15.56 9.86
C GLY A 244 -8.12 -14.64 9.34
N PRO A 245 -8.91 -15.13 8.39
CA PRO A 245 -10.01 -14.36 7.80
C PRO A 245 -11.17 -14.16 8.78
N ASP A 246 -11.97 -13.14 8.54
CA ASP A 246 -13.29 -12.92 9.16
C ASP A 246 -14.19 -12.09 8.23
N SER A 247 -15.39 -11.73 8.69
CA SER A 247 -16.36 -10.95 7.90
C SER A 247 -16.23 -9.43 8.07
N LYS A 248 -15.26 -8.93 8.84
CA LYS A 248 -15.19 -7.50 9.23
C LYS A 248 -13.84 -6.84 8.94
N ASN A 249 -12.76 -7.44 9.42
CA ASN A 249 -11.42 -6.87 9.44
C ASN A 249 -10.48 -7.57 8.45
N CYS A 250 -10.46 -8.91 8.39
CA CYS A 250 -9.58 -9.67 7.50
C CYS A 250 -10.40 -10.33 6.38
N LEU A 251 -10.62 -9.61 5.28
CA LEU A 251 -11.56 -9.99 4.23
C LEU A 251 -10.88 -10.83 3.15
N TYR A 252 -10.84 -12.15 3.33
CA TYR A 252 -10.39 -13.10 2.30
C TYR A 252 -10.93 -14.52 2.56
N SER A 253 -10.79 -15.36 1.55
CA SER A 253 -11.14 -16.78 1.57
C SER A 253 -9.90 -17.65 1.33
N ASN A 254 -10.01 -18.96 1.58
CA ASN A 254 -8.91 -19.88 1.31
C ASN A 254 -8.51 -19.88 -0.18
N SER A 255 -9.44 -19.66 -1.11
CA SER A 255 -9.15 -19.58 -2.55
C SER A 255 -8.37 -18.32 -2.94
N ASP A 256 -8.32 -17.30 -2.08
CA ASP A 256 -7.51 -16.11 -2.33
C ASP A 256 -6.03 -16.34 -2.03
N ILE A 257 -5.67 -17.43 -1.34
CA ILE A 257 -4.30 -17.74 -0.93
C ILE A 257 -3.87 -19.08 -1.53
N THR A 258 -2.89 -19.04 -2.42
CA THR A 258 -2.23 -20.21 -2.99
C THR A 258 -0.89 -20.42 -2.31
N TYR A 259 -0.60 -21.66 -1.89
CA TYR A 259 0.72 -22.05 -1.40
C TYR A 259 1.41 -22.89 -2.48
N ARG A 260 2.67 -22.59 -2.80
CA ARG A 260 3.48 -23.32 -3.79
C ARG A 260 4.82 -23.75 -3.20
#